data_AF-A0A2G6WZU8-F1
#
_entry.id   AF-A0A2G6WZU8-F1
#
_cell.length_a   1.000
_cell.length_b   1.000
_cell.length_c   1.000
_cell.angle_alpha   90.00
_cell.angle_beta   90.00
_cell.angle_gamma   90.00
#
_symmetry.space_group_name_H-M   'P 1'
#
loop_
_entity.id
_entity.type
_entity.pdbx_description
1 polymer ?
#
loop_
_entity_poly.entity_id
_entity_poly.type
_entity_poly.pdbx_seq_one_letter_code
_entity_poly.pdbx_strand_id
1 'polypeptide(L)'
;MPRICLNMIVKNEAPVIARCLASVKPWIDHWVIVDTGSTDGTQDLVREFMSDLPGELHERPWVDFASNRNEALELARAHGDLLLFIDADETLVVPEGFAWPPMEGDGYQLQCDSDGLHFFRNTLVATHLPWRWEGVLHEHLSCDAPHTWAHLMAPSIEVSRDGARARSVDTCLRDIEVLERALHDEPDHTRYRFYLAQSCRDAGLLAEGRAHYTTRATMGGWDEEVWFSLFQVAALDERLGADAAQVREGYLKAYQMRPTRAEPLCALARFHRLRDELALAHLYAQQAAAIACPSDALYVDAAVYAWRALDELVVSAYYANAPDQGREALRRLLAEQKFPDSEQARIEGNRTSYGL
;
A
#
# COMPACT_ATOMS: atom_id res chain seq x y z
N MET A 1 23.35 -18.91 -4.40
CA MET A 1 22.26 -18.01 -3.97
C MET A 1 22.34 -17.88 -2.46
N PRO A 2 22.05 -16.71 -1.89
CA PRO A 2 22.01 -16.54 -0.43
C PRO A 2 20.91 -17.42 0.17
N ARG A 3 21.12 -17.90 1.40
CA ARG A 3 20.09 -18.59 2.17
C ARG A 3 19.07 -17.59 2.69
N ILE A 4 17.79 -17.86 2.49
CA ILE A 4 16.69 -16.99 2.93
C ILE A 4 16.00 -17.62 4.13
N CYS A 5 15.92 -16.89 5.24
CA CYS A 5 15.13 -17.27 6.41
C CYS A 5 13.83 -16.45 6.46
N LEU A 6 12.68 -17.11 6.51
CA LEU A 6 11.42 -16.45 6.84
C LEU A 6 11.49 -15.92 8.29
N ASN A 7 11.08 -14.67 8.48
CA ASN A 7 10.96 -14.02 9.77
C ASN A 7 9.57 -13.41 9.92
N MET A 8 8.79 -13.89 10.90
CA MET A 8 7.41 -13.48 11.06
C MET A 8 6.99 -13.52 12.52
N ILE A 9 6.09 -12.61 12.91
CA ILE A 9 5.31 -12.73 14.15
C ILE A 9 3.86 -13.06 13.79
N VAL A 10 3.19 -13.88 14.60
CA VAL A 10 1.80 -14.28 14.35
C VAL A 10 0.95 -14.23 15.61
N LYS A 11 -0.37 -14.03 15.43
CA LYS A 11 -1.37 -14.16 16.50
C LYS A 11 -2.76 -14.41 15.94
N ASN A 12 -3.33 -15.57 16.24
CA ASN A 12 -4.69 -15.96 15.87
C ASN A 12 -4.95 -15.92 14.35
N GLU A 13 -4.03 -16.49 13.58
CA GLU A 13 -4.05 -16.49 12.11
C GLU A 13 -4.35 -17.87 11.51
N ALA A 14 -4.93 -18.80 12.27
CA ALA A 14 -5.32 -20.11 11.77
C ALA A 14 -6.15 -20.07 10.47
N PRO A 15 -7.05 -19.09 10.25
CA PRO A 15 -7.83 -19.02 9.01
C PRO A 15 -7.02 -18.68 7.74
N VAL A 16 -5.84 -18.06 7.86
CA VAL A 16 -5.12 -17.45 6.72
C VAL A 16 -3.67 -17.91 6.59
N ILE A 17 -3.02 -18.31 7.70
CA ILE A 17 -1.57 -18.59 7.76
C ILE A 17 -1.10 -19.64 6.74
N ALA A 18 -1.93 -20.66 6.46
CA ALA A 18 -1.58 -21.71 5.51
C ALA A 18 -1.40 -21.18 4.07
N ARG A 19 -2.19 -20.17 3.66
CA ARG A 19 -2.05 -19.50 2.35
C ARG A 19 -0.71 -18.79 2.27
N CYS A 20 -0.37 -18.00 3.29
CA CYS A 20 0.91 -17.30 3.37
C CYS A 20 2.08 -18.29 3.32
N LEU A 21 2.10 -19.29 4.21
CA LEU A 21 3.17 -20.28 4.26
C LEU A 21 3.32 -21.06 2.95
N ALA A 22 2.22 -21.45 2.30
CA ALA A 22 2.26 -22.12 1.00
C ALA A 22 2.98 -21.28 -0.06
N SER A 23 2.75 -19.97 -0.04
CA SER A 23 3.33 -19.05 -1.03
C SER A 23 4.84 -18.82 -0.83
N VAL A 24 5.32 -18.83 0.43
CA VAL A 24 6.73 -18.53 0.74
C VAL A 24 7.61 -19.77 0.87
N LYS A 25 7.06 -20.91 1.28
CA LYS A 25 7.82 -22.15 1.56
C LYS A 25 8.76 -22.59 0.42
N PRO A 26 8.40 -22.47 -0.88
CA PRO A 26 9.32 -22.81 -1.97
C PRO A 26 10.54 -21.89 -2.12
N TRP A 27 10.56 -20.73 -1.45
CA TRP A 27 11.51 -19.64 -1.66
C TRP A 27 12.42 -19.37 -0.46
N ILE A 28 12.33 -20.22 0.58
CA ILE A 28 13.07 -20.07 1.83
C ILE A 28 13.82 -21.36 2.17
N ASP A 29 14.94 -21.23 2.86
CA ASP A 29 15.79 -22.34 3.31
C ASP A 29 15.59 -22.65 4.79
N HIS A 30 15.07 -21.68 5.54
CA HIS A 30 14.79 -21.77 6.97
C HIS A 30 13.58 -20.90 7.34
N TRP A 31 12.97 -21.14 8.49
CA TRP A 31 11.93 -20.28 9.02
C TRP A 31 12.08 -20.07 10.53
N VAL A 32 11.76 -18.86 10.99
CA VAL A 32 11.62 -18.52 12.40
C VAL A 32 10.34 -17.71 12.54
N ILE A 33 9.40 -18.27 13.31
CA ILE A 33 8.10 -17.65 13.57
C ILE A 33 7.97 -17.46 15.08
N VAL A 34 7.59 -16.25 15.50
CA VAL A 34 7.25 -15.97 16.90
C VAL A 34 5.74 -15.84 17.03
N ASP A 35 5.13 -16.81 17.69
CA ASP A 35 3.74 -16.75 18.10
C ASP A 35 3.60 -15.87 19.35
N THR A 36 2.73 -14.86 19.29
CA THR A 36 2.57 -13.86 20.35
C THR A 36 1.33 -14.10 21.24
N GLY A 37 0.96 -15.38 21.38
CA GLY A 37 -0.14 -15.85 22.21
C GLY A 37 -1.41 -16.13 21.40
N SER A 38 -1.29 -16.94 20.36
CA SER A 38 -2.44 -17.52 19.66
C SER A 38 -3.21 -18.49 20.56
N THR A 39 -4.51 -18.58 20.32
CA THR A 39 -5.43 -19.46 21.04
C THR A 39 -6.33 -20.26 20.11
N ASP A 40 -6.11 -20.15 18.80
CA ASP A 40 -6.97 -20.68 17.72
C ASP A 40 -6.35 -21.88 16.97
N GLY A 41 -5.20 -22.38 17.45
CA GLY A 41 -4.46 -23.47 16.81
C GLY A 41 -3.45 -23.03 15.75
N THR A 42 -3.20 -21.72 15.57
CA THR A 42 -2.18 -21.20 14.64
C THR A 42 -0.84 -21.92 14.78
N GLN A 43 -0.39 -22.17 16.01
CA GLN A 43 0.90 -22.79 16.32
C GLN A 43 1.01 -24.21 15.76
N ASP A 44 -0.05 -25.01 15.92
CA ASP A 44 -0.07 -26.40 15.45
C ASP A 44 -0.08 -26.46 13.92
N LEU A 45 -0.85 -25.57 13.29
CA LEU A 45 -0.86 -25.42 11.83
C LEU A 45 0.51 -25.05 11.27
N VAL A 46 1.21 -24.10 11.90
CA VAL A 46 2.57 -23.73 11.49
C VAL A 46 3.52 -24.93 11.60
N ARG A 47 3.51 -25.64 12.73
CA ARG A 47 4.38 -26.82 12.96
C ARG A 47 4.11 -27.93 11.95
N GLU A 48 2.85 -28.22 11.68
CA GLU A 48 2.46 -29.25 10.71
C GLU A 48 2.88 -28.86 9.29
N PHE A 49 2.51 -27.64 8.87
CA PHE A 49 2.72 -27.17 7.50
C PHE A 49 4.21 -27.03 7.13
N MET A 50 5.05 -26.65 8.11
CA MET A 50 6.47 -26.40 7.93
C MET A 50 7.37 -27.57 8.37
N SER A 51 6.78 -28.73 8.70
CA SER A 51 7.48 -29.89 9.32
C SER A 51 8.60 -30.51 8.48
N ASP A 52 8.62 -30.28 7.19
CA ASP A 52 9.58 -30.77 6.20
C ASP A 52 10.67 -29.72 5.84
N LEU A 53 10.64 -28.52 6.44
CA LEU A 53 11.64 -27.48 6.27
C LEU A 53 12.30 -27.12 7.60
N PRO A 54 13.64 -26.95 7.67
CA PRO A 54 14.31 -26.50 8.90
C PRO A 54 13.71 -25.20 9.43
N GLY A 55 13.38 -25.16 10.72
CA GLY A 55 12.90 -23.93 11.35
C GLY A 55 12.39 -24.09 12.76
N GLU A 56 11.98 -22.95 13.31
CA GLU A 56 11.68 -22.80 14.73
C GLU A 56 10.40 -21.98 14.96
N LEU A 57 9.51 -22.51 15.80
CA LEU A 57 8.38 -21.77 16.33
C LEU A 57 8.66 -21.41 17.79
N HIS A 58 8.63 -20.12 18.10
CA HIS A 58 8.83 -19.59 19.44
C HIS A 58 7.54 -19.00 19.98
N GLU A 59 7.12 -19.40 21.18
CA GLU A 59 5.96 -18.82 21.85
C GLU A 59 6.44 -17.74 22.83
N ARG A 60 5.94 -16.52 22.68
CA ARG A 60 6.33 -15.36 23.50
C ARG A 60 5.10 -14.53 23.90
N PRO A 61 5.13 -13.87 25.06
CA PRO A 61 4.08 -12.93 25.39
C PRO A 61 4.09 -11.75 24.40
N TRP A 62 2.91 -11.28 24.03
CA TRP A 62 2.77 -10.01 23.33
C TRP A 62 3.22 -8.85 24.23
N VAL A 63 4.08 -7.99 23.70
CA VAL A 63 4.53 -6.74 24.33
C VAL A 63 4.05 -5.57 23.46
N ASP A 64 4.64 -5.43 22.28
CA ASP A 64 4.31 -4.47 21.24
C ASP A 64 4.93 -4.95 19.90
N PHE A 65 4.58 -4.29 18.80
CA PHE A 65 5.02 -4.68 17.46
C PHE A 65 6.54 -4.69 17.32
N ALA A 66 7.22 -3.60 17.68
CA ALA A 66 8.67 -3.48 17.51
C ALA A 66 9.42 -4.49 18.40
N SER A 67 9.02 -4.63 19.66
CA SER A 67 9.62 -5.57 20.61
C SER A 67 9.51 -7.01 20.11
N ASN A 68 8.32 -7.46 19.73
CA ASN A 68 8.12 -8.83 19.26
C ASN A 68 8.78 -9.07 17.90
N ARG A 69 8.74 -8.10 16.96
CA ARG A 69 9.46 -8.24 15.67
C ARG A 69 10.98 -8.24 15.86
N ASN A 70 11.54 -7.46 16.79
CA ASN A 70 12.97 -7.50 17.08
C ASN A 70 13.38 -8.82 17.72
N GLU A 71 12.58 -9.38 18.63
CA GLU A 71 12.84 -10.71 19.17
C GLU A 71 12.85 -11.78 18.07
N ALA A 72 11.86 -11.76 17.17
CA ALA A 72 11.84 -12.65 16.02
C ALA A 72 13.09 -12.46 15.15
N LEU A 73 13.45 -11.21 14.85
CA LEU A 73 14.58 -10.86 14.00
C LEU A 73 15.89 -11.41 14.56
N GLU A 74 16.15 -11.21 15.87
CA GLU A 74 17.35 -11.73 16.53
C GLU A 74 17.43 -13.26 16.50
N LEU A 75 16.31 -13.95 16.74
CA LEU A 75 16.24 -15.41 16.65
C LEU A 75 16.55 -15.91 15.22
N ALA A 76 16.17 -15.15 14.19
CA ALA A 76 16.36 -15.55 12.79
C ALA A 76 17.75 -15.25 12.20
N ARG A 77 18.50 -14.30 12.77
CA ARG A 77 19.77 -13.82 12.18
C ARG A 77 20.78 -14.93 11.87
N ALA A 78 20.85 -15.96 12.71
CA ALA A 78 21.82 -17.05 12.55
C ALA A 78 21.43 -18.06 11.45
N HIS A 79 20.23 -17.96 10.88
CA HIS A 79 19.63 -19.00 10.05
C HIS A 79 19.54 -18.65 8.56
N GLY A 80 19.91 -17.42 8.17
CA GLY A 80 19.91 -16.98 6.78
C GLY A 80 20.99 -15.95 6.50
N ASP A 81 21.34 -15.79 5.22
CA ASP A 81 22.12 -14.64 4.73
C ASP A 81 21.18 -13.44 4.50
N LEU A 82 19.92 -13.72 4.18
CA LEU A 82 18.81 -12.76 4.10
C LEU A 82 17.66 -13.19 5.03
N LEU A 83 16.96 -12.22 5.61
CA LEU A 83 15.67 -12.41 6.25
C LEU A 83 14.55 -11.92 5.33
N LEU A 84 13.50 -12.72 5.19
CA LEU A 84 12.28 -12.36 4.46
C LEU A 84 11.15 -12.05 5.46
N PHE A 85 10.53 -10.87 5.33
CA PHE A 85 9.40 -10.46 6.15
C PHE A 85 8.10 -10.46 5.33
N ILE A 86 7.09 -11.15 5.83
CA ILE A 86 5.74 -11.18 5.27
C ILE A 86 4.75 -11.41 6.43
N ASP A 87 3.56 -10.83 6.33
CA ASP A 87 2.52 -10.99 7.34
C ASP A 87 1.63 -12.21 7.02
N ALA A 88 0.99 -12.77 8.03
CA ALA A 88 0.28 -14.05 7.95
C ALA A 88 -0.94 -14.05 7.00
N ASP A 89 -1.51 -12.89 6.74
CA ASP A 89 -2.64 -12.68 5.83
C ASP A 89 -2.20 -12.29 4.41
N GLU A 90 -0.90 -12.24 4.14
CA GLU A 90 -0.37 -11.89 2.82
C GLU A 90 0.00 -13.11 1.99
N THR A 91 0.15 -12.92 0.68
CA THR A 91 0.56 -13.97 -0.26
C THR A 91 1.71 -13.49 -1.14
N LEU A 92 2.80 -14.25 -1.19
CA LEU A 92 3.90 -14.00 -2.13
C LEU A 92 3.50 -14.45 -3.53
N VAL A 93 3.30 -13.51 -4.44
CA VAL A 93 2.89 -13.77 -5.83
C VAL A 93 4.12 -13.85 -6.70
N VAL A 94 4.41 -15.05 -7.18
CA VAL A 94 5.63 -15.34 -7.93
C VAL A 94 5.31 -15.69 -9.39
N PRO A 95 5.88 -14.98 -10.39
CA PRO A 95 5.61 -15.27 -11.79
C PRO A 95 6.19 -16.62 -12.21
N GLU A 96 5.60 -17.22 -13.25
CA GLU A 96 6.09 -18.48 -13.82
C GLU A 96 7.55 -18.37 -14.27
N GLY A 97 8.37 -19.36 -13.94
CA GLY A 97 9.78 -19.39 -14.29
C GLY A 97 10.66 -18.41 -13.49
N PHE A 98 10.13 -17.78 -12.44
CA PHE A 98 10.91 -16.92 -11.58
C PHE A 98 12.09 -17.66 -10.94
N ALA A 99 13.22 -16.96 -10.91
CA ALA A 99 14.36 -17.29 -10.09
C ALA A 99 14.87 -15.99 -9.46
N TRP A 100 15.32 -16.06 -8.21
CA TRP A 100 15.93 -14.91 -7.56
C TRP A 100 17.11 -14.39 -8.42
N PRO A 101 17.19 -13.07 -8.64
CA PRO A 101 18.38 -12.49 -9.27
C PRO A 101 19.61 -12.67 -8.35
N PRO A 102 20.81 -12.26 -8.78
CA PRO A 102 21.94 -12.15 -7.85
C PRO A 102 21.59 -11.18 -6.71
N MET A 103 21.40 -11.73 -5.51
CA MET A 103 20.98 -11.01 -4.30
C MET A 103 22.21 -10.69 -3.42
N GLU A 104 23.06 -9.76 -3.87
CA GLU A 104 24.32 -9.37 -3.18
C GLU A 104 24.23 -8.07 -2.37
N GLY A 105 23.16 -7.30 -2.54
CA GLY A 105 22.88 -6.07 -1.79
C GLY A 105 22.32 -6.28 -0.38
N ASP A 106 22.16 -5.17 0.32
CA ASP A 106 21.87 -5.11 1.76
C ASP A 106 20.39 -5.23 2.12
N GLY A 107 19.52 -4.71 1.25
CA GLY A 107 18.08 -4.65 1.46
C GLY A 107 17.32 -4.63 0.14
N TYR A 108 16.15 -5.27 0.14
CA TYR A 108 15.30 -5.38 -1.04
C TYR A 108 13.87 -5.01 -0.70
N GLN A 109 13.28 -4.22 -1.60
CA GLN A 109 11.90 -3.83 -1.54
C GLN A 109 11.10 -4.60 -2.57
N LEU A 110 10.00 -5.20 -2.13
CA LEU A 110 9.02 -5.82 -3.02
C LEU A 110 7.83 -4.89 -3.21
N GLN A 111 7.21 -4.97 -4.38
CA GLN A 111 5.91 -4.38 -4.61
C GLN A 111 4.86 -5.12 -3.78
N CYS A 112 3.99 -4.37 -3.12
CA CYS A 112 2.81 -4.83 -2.43
C CYS A 112 1.56 -4.28 -3.15
N ASP A 113 0.57 -5.15 -3.31
CA ASP A 113 -0.69 -4.89 -3.97
C ASP A 113 -1.82 -5.00 -2.93
N SER A 114 -2.58 -3.92 -2.73
CA SER A 114 -3.71 -3.89 -1.79
C SER A 114 -4.83 -2.99 -2.30
N ASP A 115 -6.00 -3.55 -2.57
CA ASP A 115 -7.20 -2.81 -2.99
C ASP A 115 -6.96 -1.82 -4.16
N GLY A 116 -6.13 -2.20 -5.13
CA GLY A 116 -5.76 -1.37 -6.29
C GLY A 116 -4.67 -0.32 -6.02
N LEU A 117 -4.13 -0.26 -4.80
CA LEU A 117 -2.94 0.50 -4.45
C LEU A 117 -1.68 -0.37 -4.60
N HIS A 118 -0.65 0.22 -5.21
CA HIS A 118 0.70 -0.31 -5.29
C HIS A 118 1.61 0.48 -4.36
N PHE A 119 2.45 -0.21 -3.59
CA PHE A 119 3.48 0.41 -2.78
C PHE A 119 4.67 -0.51 -2.61
N PHE A 120 5.82 0.01 -2.20
CA PHE A 120 7.00 -0.81 -1.93
C PHE A 120 7.22 -0.95 -0.43
N ARG A 121 7.53 -2.18 0.01
CA ARG A 121 7.88 -2.46 1.40
C ARG A 121 9.26 -3.09 1.50
N ASN A 122 9.99 -2.70 2.53
CA ASN A 122 11.26 -3.31 2.94
C ASN A 122 10.99 -4.76 3.36
N THR A 123 11.28 -5.70 2.48
CA THR A 123 10.81 -7.09 2.59
C THR A 123 11.95 -8.06 2.83
N LEU A 124 13.13 -7.82 2.25
CA LEU A 124 14.32 -8.62 2.54
C LEU A 124 15.46 -7.76 3.05
N VAL A 125 16.21 -8.28 4.02
CA VAL A 125 17.41 -7.61 4.54
C VAL A 125 18.53 -8.59 4.82
N ALA A 126 19.77 -8.15 4.62
CA ALA A 126 20.95 -8.98 4.85
C ALA A 126 21.30 -9.06 6.34
N THR A 127 21.55 -10.27 6.84
CA THR A 127 21.77 -10.55 8.26
C THR A 127 23.09 -10.03 8.79
N HIS A 128 24.04 -9.71 7.91
CA HIS A 128 25.34 -9.15 8.26
C HIS A 128 25.27 -7.70 8.76
N LEU A 129 24.11 -7.04 8.65
CA LEU A 129 23.88 -5.68 9.13
C LEU A 129 22.95 -5.63 10.37
N PRO A 130 23.12 -4.63 11.25
CA PRO A 130 22.40 -4.53 12.52
C PRO A 130 20.99 -3.92 12.37
N TRP A 131 20.14 -4.54 11.56
CA TRP A 131 18.73 -4.13 11.37
C TRP A 131 17.92 -4.20 12.66
N ARG A 132 16.99 -3.26 12.88
CA ARG A 132 16.03 -3.31 13.99
C ARG A 132 14.71 -2.70 13.57
N TRP A 133 13.62 -3.18 14.16
CA TRP A 133 12.30 -2.60 14.01
C TRP A 133 12.12 -1.45 15.00
N GLU A 134 11.66 -0.30 14.50
CA GLU A 134 11.37 0.90 15.29
C GLU A 134 9.95 1.40 15.03
N GLY A 135 9.25 1.79 16.09
CA GLY A 135 7.90 2.36 16.04
C GLY A 135 6.88 1.59 16.89
N VAL A 136 5.95 2.30 17.50
CA VAL A 136 4.87 1.67 18.29
C VAL A 136 3.80 0.95 17.45
N LEU A 137 3.64 1.39 16.20
CA LEU A 137 2.70 0.89 15.20
C LEU A 137 3.20 1.30 13.82
N HIS A 138 2.95 0.48 12.78
CA HIS A 138 3.51 0.68 11.44
C HIS A 138 5.04 0.85 11.48
N GLU A 139 5.66 -0.01 12.29
CA GLU A 139 7.08 -0.10 12.52
C GLU A 139 7.87 -0.20 11.21
N HIS A 140 9.11 0.26 11.27
CA HIS A 140 10.00 0.30 10.11
C HIS A 140 11.36 -0.29 10.48
N LEU A 141 12.04 -0.82 9.47
CA LEU A 141 13.40 -1.31 9.61
C LEU A 141 14.38 -0.14 9.57
N SER A 142 15.19 -0.04 10.62
CA SER A 142 16.27 0.93 10.79
C SER A 142 17.61 0.20 10.84
N CYS A 143 18.65 0.82 10.29
CA CYS A 143 20.02 0.33 10.36
C CYS A 143 20.98 1.53 10.36
N ASP A 144 21.84 1.62 11.37
CA ASP A 144 22.79 2.73 11.51
C ASP A 144 24.02 2.56 10.59
N ALA A 145 24.25 1.35 10.10
CA ALA A 145 25.33 1.09 9.14
C ALA A 145 24.91 1.58 7.73
N PRO A 146 25.85 2.13 6.94
CA PRO A 146 25.59 2.45 5.54
C PRO A 146 25.10 1.21 4.78
N HIS A 147 24.01 1.38 4.02
CA HIS A 147 23.36 0.28 3.31
C HIS A 147 22.66 0.79 2.05
N THR A 148 22.29 -0.14 1.18
CA THR A 148 21.57 0.12 -0.06
C THR A 148 20.25 -0.63 -0.12
N TRP A 149 19.27 -0.02 -0.79
CA TRP A 149 17.99 -0.65 -1.11
C TRP A 149 17.89 -0.89 -2.61
N ALA A 150 17.44 -2.08 -3.00
CA ALA A 150 17.11 -2.41 -4.38
C ALA A 150 15.62 -2.73 -4.52
N HIS A 151 14.98 -2.21 -5.57
CA HIS A 151 13.61 -2.59 -5.91
C HIS A 151 13.62 -3.89 -6.72
N LEU A 152 12.86 -4.88 -6.28
CA LEU A 152 12.59 -6.08 -7.06
C LEU A 152 11.18 -5.98 -7.64
N MET A 153 11.08 -6.10 -8.96
CA MET A 153 9.79 -6.09 -9.68
C MET A 153 9.05 -7.42 -9.58
N ALA A 154 9.73 -8.47 -9.14
CA ALA A 154 9.15 -9.76 -8.82
C ALA A 154 10.01 -10.46 -7.74
N PRO A 155 9.39 -11.26 -6.85
CA PRO A 155 7.94 -11.43 -6.72
C PRO A 155 7.24 -10.19 -6.13
N SER A 156 5.91 -10.16 -6.13
CA SER A 156 5.11 -9.15 -5.41
C SER A 156 4.39 -9.78 -4.21
N ILE A 157 3.79 -8.94 -3.36
CA ILE A 157 3.02 -9.35 -2.19
C ILE A 157 1.58 -8.90 -2.36
N GLU A 158 0.64 -9.84 -2.37
CA GLU A 158 -0.78 -9.55 -2.31
C GLU A 158 -1.22 -9.43 -0.85
N VAL A 159 -1.72 -8.25 -0.46
CA VAL A 159 -2.16 -7.96 0.90
C VAL A 159 -3.66 -8.24 1.01
N SER A 160 -4.01 -9.42 1.52
CA SER A 160 -5.40 -9.80 1.77
C SER A 160 -5.79 -9.28 3.15
N ARG A 161 -6.69 -8.29 3.24
CA ARG A 161 -7.14 -7.71 4.52
C ARG A 161 -8.15 -8.62 5.24
N ASP A 162 -7.79 -9.88 5.43
CA ASP A 162 -8.64 -10.91 6.00
C ASP A 162 -8.05 -11.56 7.26
N GLY A 163 -6.90 -11.09 7.77
CA GLY A 163 -6.26 -11.52 9.01
C GLY A 163 -6.97 -11.11 10.31
N ALA A 164 -6.41 -11.51 11.45
CA ALA A 164 -7.02 -11.34 12.77
C ALA A 164 -7.33 -9.88 13.12
N ARG A 165 -6.39 -8.98 12.77
CA ARG A 165 -6.58 -7.53 12.97
C ARG A 165 -7.66 -6.96 12.06
N ALA A 166 -7.73 -7.39 10.80
CA ALA A 166 -8.72 -6.91 9.85
C ALA A 166 -10.15 -7.36 10.20
N ARG A 167 -10.30 -8.53 10.83
CA ARG A 167 -11.60 -9.04 11.32
C ARG A 167 -12.11 -8.29 12.56
N SER A 168 -11.27 -7.52 13.24
CA SER A 168 -11.66 -6.76 14.43
C SER A 168 -12.16 -5.36 14.04
N VAL A 169 -13.40 -5.06 14.42
CA VAL A 169 -14.06 -3.77 14.11
C VAL A 169 -13.40 -2.56 14.77
N ASP A 170 -12.71 -2.77 15.90
CA ASP A 170 -12.14 -1.69 16.72
C ASP A 170 -10.63 -1.50 16.49
N THR A 171 -10.05 -2.17 15.49
CA THR A 171 -8.60 -2.09 15.23
C THR A 171 -8.16 -0.65 14.99
N CYS A 172 -8.83 0.10 14.12
CA CYS A 172 -8.48 1.49 13.86
C CYS A 172 -8.61 2.38 15.10
N LEU A 173 -9.61 2.13 15.97
CA LEU A 173 -9.78 2.89 17.22
C LEU A 173 -8.64 2.62 18.22
N ARG A 174 -8.21 1.36 18.35
CA ARG A 174 -7.06 0.99 19.18
C ARG A 174 -5.76 1.60 18.65
N ASP A 175 -5.60 1.62 17.33
CA ASP A 175 -4.42 2.22 16.69
C ASP A 175 -4.35 3.73 16.94
N ILE A 176 -5.50 4.43 16.89
CA ILE A 176 -5.61 5.84 17.29
C ILE A 176 -5.12 6.03 18.72
N GLU A 177 -5.63 5.26 19.69
CA GLU A 177 -5.23 5.40 21.10
C GLU A 177 -3.72 5.16 21.34
N VAL A 178 -3.11 4.23 20.59
CA VAL A 178 -1.67 3.96 20.68
C VAL A 178 -0.87 5.13 20.10
N LEU A 179 -1.26 5.63 18.92
CA LEU A 179 -0.56 6.70 18.22
C LEU A 179 -0.73 8.06 18.91
N GLU A 180 -1.90 8.35 19.48
CA GLU A 180 -2.13 9.55 20.27
C GLU A 180 -1.25 9.59 21.52
N ARG A 181 -1.12 8.46 22.22
CA ARG A 181 -0.20 8.34 23.36
C ARG A 181 1.25 8.54 22.95
N ALA A 182 1.69 7.91 21.86
CA ALA A 182 3.06 8.09 21.37
C ALA A 182 3.34 9.54 20.93
N LEU A 183 2.39 10.21 20.30
CA LEU A 183 2.51 11.63 19.92
C LEU A 183 2.40 12.61 21.09
N HIS A 184 1.94 12.17 22.27
CA HIS A 184 2.05 12.97 23.48
C HIS A 184 3.52 13.13 23.89
N ASP A 185 4.29 12.04 23.83
CA ASP A 185 5.70 12.00 24.21
C ASP A 185 6.61 12.50 23.07
N GLU A 186 6.25 12.19 21.82
CA GLU A 186 7.01 12.54 20.62
C GLU A 186 6.16 13.35 19.61
N PRO A 187 5.80 14.62 19.93
CA PRO A 187 4.82 15.38 19.15
C PRO A 187 5.22 15.68 17.70
N ASP A 188 6.52 15.70 17.44
CA ASP A 188 7.12 15.98 16.13
C ASP A 188 7.35 14.70 15.29
N HIS A 189 6.96 13.52 15.78
CA HIS A 189 7.14 12.27 15.05
C HIS A 189 6.24 12.22 13.81
N THR A 190 6.84 12.43 12.64
CA THR A 190 6.14 12.56 11.35
C THR A 190 5.37 11.28 10.98
N ARG A 191 5.98 10.11 11.10
CA ARG A 191 5.35 8.82 10.77
C ARG A 191 4.13 8.53 11.64
N TYR A 192 4.22 8.72 12.96
CA TYR A 192 3.06 8.55 13.86
C TYR A 192 1.93 9.51 13.50
N ARG A 193 2.24 10.77 13.17
CA ARG A 193 1.23 11.73 12.71
C ARG A 193 0.54 11.27 11.42
N PHE A 194 1.29 10.70 10.48
CA PHE A 194 0.76 10.17 9.23
C PHE A 194 -0.20 9.01 9.47
N TYR A 195 0.22 8.01 10.25
CA TYR A 195 -0.62 6.83 10.52
C TYR A 195 -1.79 7.12 11.48
N LEU A 196 -1.69 8.14 12.34
CA LEU A 196 -2.83 8.60 13.13
C LEU A 196 -3.90 9.18 12.20
N ALA A 197 -3.49 10.02 11.24
CA ALA A 197 -4.40 10.56 10.23
C ALA A 197 -5.07 9.46 9.39
N GLN A 198 -4.31 8.44 8.99
CA GLN A 198 -4.81 7.27 8.28
C GLN A 198 -5.82 6.49 9.14
N SER A 199 -5.48 6.20 10.39
CA SER A 199 -6.35 5.45 11.31
C SER A 199 -7.66 6.19 11.60
N CYS A 200 -7.62 7.52 11.80
CA CYS A 200 -8.83 8.35 11.93
C CYS A 200 -9.70 8.27 10.68
N ARG A 201 -9.11 8.42 9.48
CA ARG A 201 -9.85 8.34 8.22
C ARG A 201 -10.54 6.97 8.07
N ASP A 202 -9.80 5.91 8.34
CA ASP A 202 -10.25 4.53 8.14
C ASP A 202 -11.28 4.11 9.21
N ALA A 203 -11.25 4.74 10.40
CA ALA A 203 -12.29 4.67 11.42
C ALA A 203 -13.53 5.54 11.13
N GLY A 204 -13.53 6.34 10.06
CA GLY A 204 -14.63 7.26 9.71
C GLY A 204 -14.61 8.60 10.46
N LEU A 205 -13.58 8.87 11.27
CA LEU A 205 -13.34 10.16 11.95
C LEU A 205 -12.71 11.15 10.96
N LEU A 206 -13.51 11.58 9.97
CA LEU A 206 -13.01 12.27 8.79
C LEU A 206 -12.42 13.65 9.10
N ALA A 207 -13.02 14.39 10.05
CA ALA A 207 -12.56 15.72 10.42
C ALA A 207 -11.21 15.66 11.17
N GLU A 208 -11.08 14.69 12.08
CA GLU A 208 -9.87 14.40 12.85
C GLU A 208 -8.74 13.93 11.93
N GLY A 209 -9.02 12.98 11.04
CA GLY A 209 -8.06 12.50 10.05
C GLY A 209 -7.57 13.62 9.14
N ARG A 210 -8.48 14.50 8.70
CA ARG A 210 -8.13 15.68 7.91
C ARG A 210 -7.23 16.64 8.68
N ALA A 211 -7.52 16.90 9.96
CA ALA A 211 -6.70 17.76 10.80
C ALA A 211 -5.28 17.20 10.95
N HIS A 212 -5.14 15.90 11.22
CA HIS A 212 -3.83 15.26 11.34
C HIS A 212 -3.06 15.24 10.01
N TYR A 213 -3.71 14.99 8.87
CA TYR A 213 -3.06 15.10 7.57
C TYR A 213 -2.62 16.54 7.25
N THR A 214 -3.42 17.53 7.64
CA THR A 214 -3.06 18.95 7.48
C THR A 214 -1.78 19.27 8.24
N THR A 215 -1.68 18.82 9.49
CA THR A 215 -0.43 18.94 10.28
C THR A 215 0.70 18.16 9.64
N ARG A 216 0.48 16.89 9.26
CA ARG A 216 1.53 16.05 8.66
C ARG A 216 2.13 16.69 7.42
N ALA A 217 1.31 17.33 6.58
CA ALA A 217 1.75 18.02 5.37
C ALA A 217 2.72 19.19 5.62
N THR A 218 2.83 19.71 6.85
CA THR A 218 3.75 20.81 7.18
C THR A 218 5.03 20.37 7.89
N MET A 219 5.18 19.07 8.21
CA MET A 219 6.29 18.58 9.05
C MET A 219 7.56 18.20 8.28
N GLY A 220 7.58 18.30 6.95
CA GLY A 220 8.71 17.86 6.13
C GLY A 220 8.94 16.33 6.18
N GLY A 221 10.19 15.89 6.12
CA GLY A 221 10.56 14.47 6.10
C GLY A 221 10.38 13.82 4.73
N TRP A 222 9.95 12.56 4.69
CA TRP A 222 9.71 11.85 3.44
C TRP A 222 8.61 12.54 2.62
N ASP A 223 8.95 12.96 1.42
CA ASP A 223 8.13 13.81 0.58
C ASP A 223 6.88 13.10 0.01
N GLU A 224 6.91 11.78 -0.16
CA GLU A 224 5.74 11.00 -0.56
C GLU A 224 4.65 10.96 0.51
N GLU A 225 5.01 10.86 1.79
CA GLU A 225 4.05 10.98 2.90
C GLU A 225 3.46 12.39 2.99
N VAL A 226 4.28 13.43 2.74
CA VAL A 226 3.81 14.82 2.71
C VAL A 226 2.83 15.01 1.55
N TRP A 227 3.17 14.50 0.36
CA TRP A 227 2.29 14.55 -0.81
C TRP A 227 0.99 13.80 -0.58
N PHE A 228 1.06 12.57 -0.07
CA PHE A 228 -0.12 11.76 0.20
C PHE A 228 -1.01 12.45 1.26
N SER A 229 -0.41 13.11 2.25
CA SER A 229 -1.15 13.91 3.22
C SER A 229 -1.92 15.06 2.56
N LEU A 230 -1.30 15.81 1.63
CA LEU A 230 -2.00 16.86 0.88
C LEU A 230 -3.15 16.31 0.04
N PHE A 231 -2.91 15.20 -0.67
CA PHE A 231 -3.94 14.53 -1.46
C PHE A 231 -5.11 14.08 -0.58
N GLN A 232 -4.81 13.49 0.59
CA GLN A 232 -5.82 13.06 1.54
C GLN A 232 -6.60 14.21 2.19
N VAL A 233 -5.98 15.37 2.43
CA VAL A 233 -6.70 16.57 2.88
C VAL A 233 -7.75 16.96 1.83
N ALA A 234 -7.39 17.01 0.55
CA ALA A 234 -8.32 17.35 -0.53
C ALA A 234 -9.46 16.33 -0.67
N ALA A 235 -9.14 15.03 -0.60
CA ALA A 235 -10.14 13.96 -0.67
C ALA A 235 -11.10 13.98 0.54
N LEU A 236 -10.60 14.31 1.72
CA LEU A 236 -11.42 14.45 2.93
C LEU A 236 -12.26 15.73 2.90
N ASP A 237 -11.73 16.82 2.37
CA ASP A 237 -12.51 18.05 2.13
C ASP A 237 -13.72 17.78 1.23
N GLU A 238 -13.54 17.02 0.15
CA GLU A 238 -14.64 16.60 -0.71
C GLU A 238 -15.68 15.77 0.06
N ARG A 239 -15.24 14.77 0.82
CA ARG A 239 -16.12 13.89 1.60
C ARG A 239 -16.87 14.61 2.72
N LEU A 240 -16.27 15.66 3.28
CA LEU A 240 -16.88 16.52 4.31
C LEU A 240 -17.80 17.59 3.71
N GLY A 241 -17.91 17.68 2.39
CA GLY A 241 -18.77 18.65 1.72
C GLY A 241 -18.22 20.08 1.78
N ALA A 242 -16.90 20.25 1.77
CA ALA A 242 -16.26 21.56 1.68
C ALA A 242 -16.64 22.29 0.37
N ASP A 243 -16.41 23.61 0.34
CA ASP A 243 -16.67 24.41 -0.85
C ASP A 243 -15.89 23.91 -2.08
N ALA A 244 -16.49 24.02 -3.26
CA ALA A 244 -15.91 23.51 -4.50
C ALA A 244 -14.56 24.18 -4.84
N ALA A 245 -14.36 25.45 -4.47
CA ALA A 245 -13.06 26.11 -4.68
C ALA A 245 -11.98 25.51 -3.78
N GLN A 246 -12.32 25.20 -2.52
CA GLN A 246 -11.41 24.58 -1.57
C GLN A 246 -11.00 23.16 -2.01
N VAL A 247 -11.98 22.33 -2.41
CA VAL A 247 -11.69 20.98 -2.94
C VAL A 247 -10.78 21.07 -4.17
N ARG A 248 -11.09 21.99 -5.09
CA ARG A 248 -10.28 22.20 -6.30
C ARG A 248 -8.86 22.62 -5.97
N GLU A 249 -8.69 23.61 -5.10
CA GLU A 249 -7.38 24.09 -4.68
C GLU A 249 -6.57 23.00 -3.96
N GLY A 250 -7.21 22.21 -3.11
CA GLY A 250 -6.56 21.09 -2.40
C GLY A 250 -5.96 20.07 -3.36
N TYR A 251 -6.74 19.58 -4.33
CA TYR A 251 -6.23 18.62 -5.31
C TYR A 251 -5.15 19.25 -6.21
N LEU A 252 -5.30 20.51 -6.64
CA LEU A 252 -4.27 21.20 -7.43
C LEU A 252 -2.99 21.42 -6.63
N LYS A 253 -3.07 21.67 -5.31
CA LYS A 253 -1.90 21.77 -4.43
C LYS A 253 -1.16 20.44 -4.34
N ALA A 254 -1.88 19.32 -4.20
CA ALA A 254 -1.26 17.99 -4.23
C ALA A 254 -0.59 17.72 -5.59
N TYR A 255 -1.27 18.02 -6.71
CA TYR A 255 -0.68 17.87 -8.05
C TYR A 255 0.57 18.75 -8.24
N GLN A 256 0.51 20.02 -7.83
CA GLN A 256 1.64 20.95 -7.94
C GLN A 256 2.89 20.47 -7.18
N MET A 257 2.69 19.77 -6.05
CA MET A 257 3.80 19.21 -5.28
C MET A 257 4.45 18.02 -6.00
N ARG A 258 3.66 17.15 -6.64
CA ARG A 258 4.19 16.00 -7.39
C ARG A 258 3.43 15.82 -8.73
N PRO A 259 3.83 16.55 -9.78
CA PRO A 259 3.11 16.54 -11.07
C PRO A 259 3.17 15.22 -11.84
N THR A 260 3.99 14.27 -11.39
CA THR A 260 4.03 12.89 -11.90
C THR A 260 2.88 12.03 -11.37
N ARG A 261 2.12 12.50 -10.38
CA ARG A 261 0.97 11.81 -9.80
C ARG A 261 -0.33 12.27 -10.44
N ALA A 262 -0.99 11.37 -11.18
CA ALA A 262 -2.23 11.65 -11.90
C ALA A 262 -3.46 11.65 -10.99
N GLU A 263 -3.39 11.04 -9.80
CA GLU A 263 -4.52 10.81 -8.90
C GLU A 263 -5.30 12.09 -8.56
N PRO A 264 -4.66 13.24 -8.23
CA PRO A 264 -5.41 14.47 -7.93
C PRO A 264 -6.18 14.98 -9.16
N LEU A 265 -5.62 14.85 -10.37
CA LEU A 265 -6.28 15.30 -11.60
C LEU A 265 -7.41 14.35 -12.02
N CYS A 266 -7.23 13.05 -11.86
CA CYS A 266 -8.30 12.07 -12.07
C CYS A 266 -9.46 12.30 -11.08
N ALA A 267 -9.15 12.60 -9.82
CA ALA A 267 -10.15 12.94 -8.81
C ALA A 267 -10.88 14.25 -9.16
N LEU A 268 -10.17 15.28 -9.62
CA LEU A 268 -10.76 16.53 -10.11
C LEU A 268 -11.67 16.32 -11.32
N ALA A 269 -11.25 15.49 -12.28
CA ALA A 269 -12.06 15.16 -13.45
C ALA A 269 -13.41 14.57 -13.02
N ARG A 270 -13.38 13.57 -12.14
CA ARG A 270 -14.58 12.97 -11.54
C ARG A 270 -15.40 14.03 -10.78
N PHE A 271 -14.76 14.83 -9.93
CA PHE A 271 -15.43 15.84 -9.11
C PHE A 271 -16.20 16.84 -9.97
N HIS A 272 -15.58 17.37 -11.04
CA HIS A 272 -16.23 18.29 -11.98
C HIS A 272 -17.31 17.59 -12.82
N ARG A 273 -17.08 16.35 -13.27
CA ARG A 273 -18.08 15.58 -14.01
C ARG A 273 -19.36 15.36 -13.22
N LEU A 274 -19.25 14.99 -11.95
CA LEU A 274 -20.41 14.79 -11.06
C LEU A 274 -21.20 16.08 -10.80
N ARG A 275 -20.62 17.24 -11.12
CA ARG A 275 -21.22 18.57 -10.99
C ARG A 275 -21.68 19.16 -12.33
N ASP A 276 -21.65 18.36 -13.40
CA ASP A 276 -21.96 18.79 -14.77
C ASP A 276 -21.03 19.90 -15.31
N GLU A 277 -19.83 20.05 -14.72
CA GLU A 277 -18.81 21.02 -15.12
C GLU A 277 -17.87 20.40 -16.18
N LEU A 278 -18.46 19.93 -17.28
CA LEU A 278 -17.84 18.97 -18.21
C LEU A 278 -16.61 19.51 -18.96
N ALA A 279 -16.52 20.82 -19.19
CA ALA A 279 -15.33 21.45 -19.76
C ALA A 279 -14.11 21.33 -18.83
N LEU A 280 -14.31 21.49 -17.52
CA LEU A 280 -13.25 21.32 -16.52
C LEU A 280 -12.94 19.84 -16.31
N ALA A 281 -13.96 18.98 -16.31
CA ALA A 281 -13.77 17.53 -16.24
C ALA A 281 -12.86 17.05 -17.37
N HIS A 282 -13.12 17.51 -18.60
CA HIS A 282 -12.32 17.20 -19.78
C HIS A 282 -10.87 17.69 -19.67
N LEU A 283 -10.68 18.95 -19.26
CA LEU A 283 -9.34 19.53 -19.08
C LEU A 283 -8.47 18.68 -18.14
N TYR A 284 -9.01 18.30 -16.98
CA TYR A 284 -8.27 17.51 -16.00
C TYR A 284 -8.09 16.05 -16.43
N ALA A 285 -9.12 15.43 -17.02
CA ALA A 285 -9.02 14.06 -17.51
C ALA A 285 -7.97 13.92 -18.63
N GLN A 286 -7.91 14.88 -19.55
CA GLN A 286 -6.92 14.90 -20.62
C GLN A 286 -5.50 14.89 -20.06
N GLN A 287 -5.22 15.75 -19.07
CA GLN A 287 -3.91 15.80 -18.43
C GLN A 287 -3.63 14.54 -17.61
N ALA A 288 -4.61 14.04 -16.84
CA ALA A 288 -4.46 12.81 -16.05
C ALA A 288 -4.13 11.60 -16.93
N ALA A 289 -4.82 11.43 -18.07
CA ALA A 289 -4.63 10.32 -18.99
C ALA A 289 -3.28 10.36 -19.75
N ALA A 290 -2.63 11.52 -19.78
CA ALA A 290 -1.32 11.69 -20.41
C ALA A 290 -0.14 11.38 -19.46
N ILE A 291 -0.39 11.29 -18.15
CA ILE A 291 0.64 11.00 -17.15
C ILE A 291 0.84 9.49 -17.05
N ALA A 292 2.10 9.05 -17.17
CA ALA A 292 2.46 7.65 -16.99
C ALA A 292 2.45 7.25 -15.50
N CYS A 293 2.27 5.95 -15.22
CA CYS A 293 2.39 5.43 -13.86
C CYS A 293 3.79 5.77 -13.29
N PRO A 294 3.88 6.42 -12.12
CA PRO A 294 5.14 6.83 -11.54
C PRO A 294 5.90 5.65 -10.92
N SER A 295 7.18 5.88 -10.59
CA SER A 295 7.99 4.95 -9.80
C SER A 295 7.97 5.26 -8.29
N ASP A 296 6.99 6.03 -7.84
CA ASP A 296 6.73 6.35 -6.43
C ASP A 296 6.57 5.07 -5.60
N ALA A 297 7.01 5.11 -4.35
CA ALA A 297 6.97 3.96 -3.45
C ALA A 297 5.70 3.91 -2.58
N LEU A 298 5.04 5.03 -2.32
CA LEU A 298 3.90 5.13 -1.40
C LEU A 298 2.56 5.26 -2.15
N TYR A 299 1.74 4.21 -2.01
CA TYR A 299 0.32 4.17 -2.34
C TYR A 299 -0.04 4.77 -3.70
N VAL A 300 0.56 4.24 -4.77
CA VAL A 300 0.20 4.57 -6.16
C VAL A 300 -1.11 3.88 -6.50
N ASP A 301 -2.11 4.65 -6.93
CA ASP A 301 -3.38 4.07 -7.33
C ASP A 301 -3.33 3.60 -8.79
N ALA A 302 -3.06 2.30 -8.97
CA ALA A 302 -2.87 1.66 -10.25
C ALA A 302 -4.02 1.90 -11.22
N ALA A 303 -5.24 1.88 -10.70
CA ALA A 303 -6.46 1.99 -11.49
C ALA A 303 -6.57 3.36 -12.17
N VAL A 304 -6.00 4.43 -11.59
CA VAL A 304 -5.92 5.75 -12.25
C VAL A 304 -5.21 5.63 -13.59
N TYR A 305 -4.03 5.01 -13.58
CA TYR A 305 -3.14 4.92 -14.73
C TYR A 305 -3.56 3.84 -15.71
N ALA A 306 -4.14 2.75 -15.21
CA ALA A 306 -4.55 1.61 -16.00
C ALA A 306 -5.81 1.90 -16.84
N TRP A 307 -6.80 2.60 -16.28
CA TRP A 307 -8.07 2.80 -16.99
C TRP A 307 -8.90 4.02 -16.55
N ARG A 308 -8.91 4.42 -15.28
CA ARG A 308 -9.88 5.44 -14.80
C ARG A 308 -9.64 6.82 -15.40
N ALA A 309 -8.39 7.25 -15.58
CA ALA A 309 -8.13 8.53 -16.22
C ALA A 309 -8.58 8.54 -17.70
N LEU A 310 -8.39 7.42 -18.41
CA LEU A 310 -8.88 7.24 -19.77
C LEU A 310 -10.41 7.22 -19.82
N ASP A 311 -11.07 6.53 -18.89
CA ASP A 311 -12.53 6.48 -18.80
C ASP A 311 -13.14 7.86 -18.52
N GLU A 312 -12.56 8.63 -17.59
CA GLU A 312 -12.96 10.01 -17.35
C GLU A 312 -12.77 10.89 -18.60
N LEU A 313 -11.71 10.65 -19.39
CA LEU A 313 -11.48 11.35 -20.67
C LEU A 313 -12.54 10.96 -21.72
N VAL A 314 -12.88 9.66 -21.82
CA VAL A 314 -13.96 9.18 -22.70
C VAL A 314 -15.26 9.89 -22.34
N VAL A 315 -15.69 9.86 -21.08
CA VAL A 315 -16.99 10.43 -20.73
C VAL A 315 -17.01 11.94 -20.93
N SER A 316 -15.98 12.66 -20.48
CA SER A 316 -15.95 14.12 -20.56
C SER A 316 -15.77 14.67 -21.98
N ALA A 317 -14.97 14.00 -22.83
CA ALA A 317 -14.69 14.47 -24.20
C ALA A 317 -15.95 14.49 -25.09
N TYR A 318 -16.90 13.58 -24.87
CA TYR A 318 -18.17 13.56 -25.61
C TYR A 318 -18.92 14.88 -25.43
N TYR A 319 -19.06 15.32 -24.18
CA TYR A 319 -19.81 16.54 -23.84
C TYR A 319 -19.02 17.83 -24.05
N ALA A 320 -17.69 17.77 -23.98
CA ALA A 320 -16.80 18.89 -24.28
C ALA A 320 -16.61 19.15 -25.79
N ASN A 321 -17.34 18.44 -26.65
CA ASN A 321 -17.23 18.54 -28.12
C ASN A 321 -15.81 18.24 -28.64
N ALA A 322 -15.14 17.25 -28.03
CA ALA A 322 -13.81 16.74 -28.41
C ALA A 322 -13.88 15.26 -28.86
N PRO A 323 -14.68 14.93 -29.88
CA PRO A 323 -15.03 13.54 -30.22
C PRO A 323 -13.82 12.68 -30.62
N ASP A 324 -12.80 13.26 -31.24
CA ASP A 324 -11.61 12.52 -31.67
C ASP A 324 -10.77 12.05 -30.47
N GLN A 325 -10.64 12.88 -29.43
CA GLN A 325 -9.93 12.50 -28.21
C GLN A 325 -10.66 11.38 -27.47
N GLY A 326 -11.99 11.49 -27.32
CA GLY A 326 -12.78 10.45 -26.67
C GLY A 326 -12.77 9.13 -27.44
N ARG A 327 -12.80 9.19 -28.79
CA ARG A 327 -12.70 8.00 -29.65
C ARG A 327 -11.36 7.29 -29.49
N GLU A 328 -10.26 8.05 -29.42
CA GLU A 328 -8.93 7.48 -29.24
C GLU A 328 -8.77 6.88 -27.84
N ALA A 329 -9.21 7.60 -26.80
CA ALA A 329 -9.20 7.11 -25.42
C ALA A 329 -10.00 5.81 -25.28
N LEU A 330 -11.20 5.73 -25.89
CA LEU A 330 -12.05 4.54 -25.84
C LEU A 330 -11.41 3.35 -26.58
N ARG A 331 -10.82 3.58 -27.75
CA ARG A 331 -10.09 2.51 -28.48
C ARG A 331 -8.96 1.95 -27.64
N ARG A 332 -8.16 2.82 -27.02
CA ARG A 332 -7.05 2.41 -26.17
C ARG A 332 -7.53 1.61 -24.96
N LEU A 333 -8.58 2.10 -24.29
CA LEU A 333 -9.16 1.44 -23.13
C LEU A 333 -9.71 0.04 -23.48
N LEU A 334 -10.43 -0.11 -24.60
CA LEU A 334 -10.94 -1.39 -25.11
C LEU A 334 -9.84 -2.34 -25.62
N ALA A 335 -8.72 -1.81 -26.11
CA ALA A 335 -7.59 -2.60 -26.56
C ALA A 335 -6.76 -3.14 -25.38
N GLU A 336 -6.57 -2.33 -24.33
CA GLU A 336 -5.78 -2.71 -23.17
C GLU A 336 -6.54 -3.62 -22.18
N GLN A 337 -7.87 -3.49 -22.07
CA GLN A 337 -8.73 -4.30 -21.19
C GLN A 337 -8.24 -4.40 -19.74
N LYS A 338 -7.68 -3.30 -19.21
CA LYS A 338 -7.17 -3.21 -17.83
C LYS A 338 -8.20 -2.71 -16.82
N PHE A 339 -9.44 -2.53 -17.25
CA PHE A 339 -10.57 -2.20 -16.37
C PHE A 339 -11.19 -3.49 -15.83
N PRO A 340 -11.81 -3.47 -14.63
CA PRO A 340 -12.43 -4.67 -14.07
C PRO A 340 -13.68 -5.10 -14.86
N ASP A 341 -13.98 -6.40 -14.84
CA ASP A 341 -15.11 -7.01 -15.56
C ASP A 341 -16.46 -6.33 -15.24
N SER A 342 -16.63 -5.83 -14.01
CA SER A 342 -17.82 -5.10 -13.58
C SER A 342 -18.09 -3.83 -14.39
N GLU A 343 -17.05 -3.24 -15.00
CA GLU A 343 -17.14 -2.01 -15.77
C GLU A 343 -17.24 -2.26 -17.28
N GLN A 344 -17.02 -3.50 -17.73
CA GLN A 344 -16.93 -3.85 -19.16
C GLN A 344 -18.17 -3.40 -19.95
N ALA A 345 -19.37 -3.78 -19.49
CA ALA A 345 -20.61 -3.45 -20.19
C ALA A 345 -20.84 -1.93 -20.30
N ARG A 346 -20.50 -1.17 -19.26
CA ARG A 346 -20.62 0.30 -19.25
C ARG A 346 -19.65 0.92 -20.25
N ILE A 347 -18.39 0.49 -20.21
CA ILE A 347 -17.32 0.98 -21.08
C ILE A 347 -17.63 0.68 -22.55
N GLU A 348 -18.05 -0.54 -22.86
CA GLU A 348 -18.42 -0.94 -24.23
C GLU A 348 -19.63 -0.15 -24.73
N GLY A 349 -20.57 0.21 -23.85
CA GLY A 349 -21.71 1.06 -24.18
C GLY A 349 -21.33 2.42 -24.77
N ASN A 350 -20.16 2.97 -24.40
CA ASN A 350 -19.66 4.24 -24.94
C ASN A 350 -19.35 4.19 -26.44
N ARG A 351 -19.23 3.00 -27.06
CA ARG A 351 -19.03 2.87 -28.51
C ARG A 351 -20.08 3.61 -29.32
N THR A 352 -21.33 3.58 -28.86
CA THR A 352 -22.46 4.26 -29.51
C THR A 352 -22.24 5.77 -29.60
N SER A 353 -21.71 6.37 -28.52
CA SER A 353 -21.43 7.81 -28.44
C SER A 353 -20.34 8.26 -29.43
N TYR A 354 -19.49 7.34 -29.88
CA TYR A 354 -18.40 7.62 -30.81
C TYR A 354 -18.61 7.01 -32.20
N GLY A 355 -19.63 6.20 -32.43
CA GLY A 355 -19.82 5.47 -33.69
C GLY A 355 -18.68 4.46 -33.94
N LEU A 356 -18.37 3.64 -32.93
CA LEU A 356 -17.35 2.58 -32.93
C LEU A 356 -17.94 1.18 -32.83
#